data_AF-A0A6L6QR50-F1
#
_entry.id   AF-A0A6L6QR50-F1
#
_cell.length_a   1.000
_cell.length_b   1.000
_cell.length_c   1.000
_cell.angle_alpha   90.00
_cell.angle_beta   90.00
_cell.angle_gamma   90.00
#
_symmetry.space_group_name_H-M   'P 1'
#
loop_
_entity.id
_entity.type
_entity.pdbx_description
1 polymer ?
#
loop_
_entity_poly.entity_id
_entity_poly.type
_entity_poly.pdbx_seq_one_letter_code
_entity_poly.pdbx_strand_id
1 'polypeptide(L)'
;MNAADNVGVARVDLKVNGTVVASDVAGPYGFSWDSTSVANGMNNLVAIAYDAAGNVATSSTVQVNVSNAVQAPVADTTPPVVAIANPTSGMVSGNVNVSVNASDNSGSAGINMSVYIDGVLKASGAGSSLSFSWNTRKA
;
A
#
# COMPACT_ATOMS: atom_id res chain seq x y z
N MET A 1 -47.43 -12.23 -44.74
CA MET A 1 -45.98 -12.55 -44.69
C MET A 1 -45.37 -11.51 -43.75
N ASN A 2 -45.44 -11.66 -42.43
CA ASN A 2 -44.70 -12.55 -41.51
C ASN A 2 -43.38 -11.92 -41.03
N ALA A 3 -43.18 -11.98 -39.71
CA ALA A 3 -42.04 -11.55 -38.89
C ALA A 3 -41.79 -10.04 -38.71
N ALA A 4 -42.40 -9.48 -37.65
CA ALA A 4 -41.76 -8.44 -36.86
C ALA A 4 -40.74 -9.14 -35.94
N ASP A 5 -39.54 -9.39 -36.46
CA ASP A 5 -38.41 -9.76 -35.61
C ASP A 5 -37.24 -8.83 -35.91
N ASN A 6 -37.32 -7.63 -35.35
CA ASN A 6 -36.13 -6.83 -35.12
C ASN A 6 -35.57 -7.35 -33.80
N VAL A 7 -34.76 -8.41 -33.84
CA VAL A 7 -34.04 -8.93 -32.66
C VAL A 7 -33.14 -7.80 -32.18
N GLY A 8 -33.69 -6.96 -31.30
CA GLY A 8 -32.97 -5.85 -30.71
C GLY A 8 -31.75 -6.35 -29.96
N VAL A 9 -30.80 -5.46 -29.73
CA VAL A 9 -29.64 -5.75 -28.88
C VAL A 9 -30.15 -6.18 -27.49
N ALA A 10 -29.81 -7.40 -27.08
CA ALA A 10 -30.24 -8.02 -25.83
C ALA A 10 -29.37 -7.56 -24.65
N ARG A 11 -28.09 -7.27 -24.90
CA ARG A 11 -27.14 -6.78 -23.90
C ARG A 11 -26.02 -5.99 -24.56
N VAL A 12 -25.50 -4.98 -23.87
CA VAL A 12 -24.23 -4.34 -24.17
C VAL A 12 -23.31 -4.43 -22.95
N ASP A 13 -22.09 -4.92 -23.14
CA ASP A 13 -21.05 -4.94 -22.12
C ASP A 13 -20.05 -3.81 -22.39
N LEU A 14 -19.75 -2.99 -21.38
CA LEU A 14 -18.62 -2.06 -21.40
C LEU A 14 -17.37 -2.78 -20.88
N LYS A 15 -16.30 -2.75 -21.68
CA LYS A 15 -14.99 -3.26 -21.32
C LYS A 15 -13.99 -2.13 -21.12
N VAL A 16 -13.14 -2.27 -20.09
CA VAL A 16 -11.96 -1.44 -19.86
C VAL A 16 -10.73 -2.34 -19.89
N ASN A 17 -9.79 -2.07 -20.80
CA ASN A 17 -8.60 -2.90 -21.05
C ASN A 17 -8.89 -4.40 -21.24
N GLY A 18 -10.03 -4.71 -21.86
CA GLY A 18 -10.47 -6.09 -22.14
C GLY A 18 -11.33 -6.73 -21.05
N THR A 19 -11.43 -6.13 -19.87
CA THR A 19 -12.26 -6.62 -18.75
C THR A 19 -13.63 -5.97 -18.77
N VAL A 20 -14.71 -6.75 -18.64
CA VAL A 20 -16.08 -6.20 -18.51
C VAL A 20 -16.22 -5.51 -17.16
N VAL A 21 -16.60 -4.23 -17.17
CA VAL A 21 -16.79 -3.41 -15.96
C VAL A 21 -18.25 -3.06 -15.69
N ALA A 22 -19.10 -3.13 -16.72
CA ALA A 22 -20.52 -2.90 -16.61
C ALA A 22 -21.27 -3.60 -17.77
N SER A 23 -22.53 -3.94 -17.54
CA SER A 23 -23.44 -4.49 -18.55
C SER A 23 -24.78 -3.78 -18.47
N ASP A 24 -25.40 -3.53 -19.61
CA ASP A 24 -26.75 -2.98 -19.72
C ASP A 24 -27.59 -3.84 -20.68
N VAL A 25 -28.82 -4.14 -20.30
CA VAL A 25 -29.76 -5.00 -21.04
C VAL A 25 -30.96 -4.23 -21.58
N ALA A 26 -31.07 -2.93 -21.31
CA ALA A 26 -32.21 -2.11 -21.71
C ALA A 26 -31.76 -0.81 -22.40
N GLY A 27 -32.29 -0.56 -23.61
CA GLY A 27 -32.02 0.67 -24.34
C GLY A 27 -32.82 1.88 -23.79
N PRO A 28 -32.29 3.11 -23.85
CA PRO A 28 -30.97 3.49 -24.38
C PRO A 28 -29.82 3.08 -23.43
N TYR A 29 -28.79 2.43 -23.98
CA TYR A 29 -27.72 1.82 -23.19
C TYR A 29 -26.82 2.85 -22.52
N GLY A 30 -26.62 2.71 -21.21
CA GLY A 30 -25.77 3.56 -20.39
C GLY A 30 -24.93 2.77 -19.39
N PHE A 31 -23.78 3.31 -19.02
CA PHE A 31 -22.86 2.66 -18.09
C PHE A 31 -22.46 3.59 -16.96
N SER A 32 -22.52 3.07 -15.73
CA SER A 32 -21.80 3.64 -14.59
C SER A 32 -20.58 2.77 -14.34
N TRP A 33 -19.39 3.36 -14.38
CA TRP A 33 -18.13 2.67 -14.18
C TRP A 33 -17.37 3.33 -13.02
N ASP A 34 -16.99 2.53 -12.03
CA ASP A 34 -16.08 2.94 -10.97
C ASP A 34 -14.62 2.84 -11.46
N SER A 35 -14.05 3.98 -11.84
CA SER A 35 -12.68 4.05 -12.35
C SER A 35 -11.62 3.75 -11.29
N THR A 36 -11.95 3.72 -9.99
CA THR A 36 -10.99 3.38 -8.93
C THR A 36 -10.56 1.91 -8.96
N SER A 37 -11.32 1.07 -9.65
CA SER A 37 -11.01 -0.34 -9.90
C SER A 37 -9.89 -0.58 -10.93
N VAL A 38 -9.41 0.46 -11.62
CA VAL A 38 -8.31 0.35 -12.60
C VAL A 38 -7.17 1.31 -12.26
N ALA A 39 -5.99 1.02 -12.82
CA ALA A 39 -4.83 1.88 -12.66
C ALA A 39 -5.01 3.23 -13.38
N ASN A 40 -4.42 4.27 -12.78
CA ASN A 40 -4.27 5.57 -13.42
C ASN A 40 -3.45 5.46 -14.71
N GLY A 41 -3.75 6.35 -15.66
CA GLY A 41 -3.12 6.40 -16.98
C GLY A 41 -4.10 6.08 -18.11
N MET A 42 -3.54 5.82 -19.30
CA MET A 42 -4.33 5.55 -20.50
C MET A 42 -5.02 4.19 -20.42
N ASN A 43 -6.35 4.21 -20.55
CA ASN A 43 -7.22 3.04 -20.51
C ASN A 43 -8.09 3.00 -21.79
N ASN A 44 -8.33 1.79 -22.30
CA ASN A 44 -9.09 1.54 -23.53
C ASN A 44 -10.51 1.07 -23.20
N LEU A 45 -11.51 1.83 -23.64
CA LEU A 45 -12.93 1.50 -23.52
C LEU A 45 -13.45 0.90 -24.83
N VAL A 46 -14.21 -0.19 -24.70
CA VAL A 46 -14.86 -0.88 -25.82
C VAL A 46 -16.24 -1.33 -25.37
N ALA A 47 -17.27 -1.07 -26.17
CA ALA A 47 -18.60 -1.64 -25.97
C ALA A 47 -18.79 -2.88 -26.86
N ILE A 48 -19.38 -3.95 -26.31
CA ILE A 48 -19.73 -5.17 -27.04
C ILE A 48 -21.23 -5.39 -26.93
N ALA A 49 -21.94 -5.34 -28.05
CA ALA A 49 -23.37 -5.62 -28.14
C ALA A 49 -23.61 -7.08 -28.53
N TYR A 50 -24.60 -7.70 -27.89
CA TYR A 50 -25.08 -9.05 -28.12
C TYR A 50 -26.56 -9.00 -28.45
N ASP A 51 -27.00 -9.69 -29.49
CA ASP A 51 -28.44 -9.89 -29.76
C ASP A 51 -28.93 -11.26 -29.23
N ALA A 52 -30.24 -11.49 -29.28
CA ALA A 52 -30.84 -12.74 -28.78
C ALA A 52 -30.53 -13.96 -29.68
N ALA A 53 -30.06 -13.74 -30.91
CA ALA A 53 -29.61 -14.79 -31.82
C ALA A 53 -28.13 -15.15 -31.61
N GLY A 54 -27.44 -14.46 -30.70
CA GLY A 54 -26.03 -14.69 -30.39
C GLY A 54 -25.05 -13.94 -31.30
N ASN A 55 -25.54 -13.02 -32.15
CA ASN A 55 -24.64 -12.16 -32.94
C ASN A 55 -23.97 -11.12 -32.03
N VAL A 56 -22.72 -10.80 -32.35
CA VAL A 56 -21.88 -9.90 -31.56
C VAL A 56 -21.35 -8.76 -32.43
N ALA A 57 -21.46 -7.53 -31.94
CA ALA A 57 -20.83 -6.36 -32.53
C ALA A 57 -19.93 -5.65 -31.51
N THR A 58 -18.78 -5.15 -31.95
CA THR A 58 -17.80 -4.45 -31.10
C THR A 58 -17.63 -3.02 -31.60
N SER A 59 -17.59 -2.05 -30.69
CA SER A 59 -17.34 -0.64 -31.02
C SER A 59 -15.89 -0.39 -31.44
N SER A 60 -15.62 0.79 -31.98
CA SER A 60 -14.25 1.32 -31.97
C SER A 60 -13.75 1.52 -30.52
N THR A 61 -12.43 1.48 -30.35
CA THR A 61 -11.80 1.76 -29.05
C THR A 61 -11.83 3.26 -28.77
N VAL A 62 -12.27 3.62 -27.57
CA VAL A 62 -12.15 4.97 -27.01
C VAL A 62 -11.06 4.98 -25.96
N GLN A 63 -10.10 5.89 -26.08
CA GLN A 63 -9.02 6.00 -25.10
C GLN A 63 -9.34 7.10 -24.08
N VAL A 64 -9.24 6.78 -22.79
CA VAL A 64 -9.44 7.73 -21.69
C VAL A 64 -8.23 7.74 -20.77
N ASN A 65 -7.90 8.90 -20.21
CA ASN A 65 -6.84 9.01 -19.19
C ASN A 65 -7.47 8.99 -17.80
N VAL A 66 -7.33 7.87 -17.08
CA VAL A 66 -7.83 7.73 -15.71
C VAL A 66 -6.88 8.44 -14.76
N SER A 67 -7.42 9.32 -13.93
CA SER A 67 -6.67 10.06 -12.92
C SER A 67 -7.43 10.07 -11.60
N ASN A 68 -7.47 8.90 -10.95
CA ASN A 68 -8.01 8.76 -9.60
C ASN A 68 -7.02 9.39 -8.61
N ALA A 69 -7.55 10.01 -7.54
CA ALA A 69 -6.71 10.47 -6.44
C ALA A 69 -6.04 9.26 -5.77
N VAL A 70 -4.71 9.25 -5.72
CA VAL A 70 -3.95 8.24 -4.97
C VAL A 70 -3.87 8.70 -3.53
N GLN A 71 -4.41 7.93 -2.58
CA GLN A 71 -4.19 8.22 -1.17
C GLN A 71 -2.70 8.01 -0.86
N ALA A 72 -2.03 9.05 -0.39
CA ALA A 72 -0.66 8.91 0.08
C ALA A 72 -0.63 7.96 1.29
N PRO A 73 0.40 7.10 1.44
CA PRO A 73 0.57 6.34 2.67
C PRO A 73 0.62 7.30 3.86
N VAL A 74 -0.08 6.95 4.93
CA VAL A 74 -0.02 7.73 6.18
C VAL A 74 1.41 7.72 6.70
N ALA A 75 1.95 8.89 7.01
CA ALA A 75 3.28 9.00 7.60
C ALA A 75 3.26 8.36 9.00
N ASP A 76 4.32 7.62 9.34
CA ASP A 76 4.49 7.16 10.70
C ASP A 76 4.84 8.34 11.62
N THR A 77 4.13 8.40 12.73
CA THR A 77 4.25 9.47 13.74
C THR A 77 4.48 8.91 15.14
N THR A 78 4.54 7.59 15.29
CA THR A 78 4.80 6.94 16.56
C THR A 78 6.32 6.94 16.79
N PRO A 79 6.82 7.49 17.91
CA PRO A 79 8.24 7.44 18.22
C PRO A 79 8.69 6.03 18.65
N PRO A 80 9.98 5.69 18.47
CA PRO A 80 10.52 4.45 18.99
C PRO A 80 10.55 4.47 20.53
N VAL A 81 10.39 3.30 21.13
CA VAL A 81 10.59 3.06 22.55
C VAL A 81 11.97 2.48 22.77
N VAL A 82 12.70 2.98 23.78
CA VAL A 82 14.04 2.51 24.13
C VAL A 82 14.12 2.19 25.62
N ALA A 83 14.85 1.13 25.99
CA ALA A 83 15.08 0.74 27.36
C ALA A 83 16.49 0.19 27.56
N ILE A 84 17.08 0.51 28.72
CA ILE A 84 18.29 -0.18 29.21
C ILE A 84 17.85 -1.55 29.73
N ALA A 85 18.36 -2.61 29.11
CA ALA A 85 18.14 -3.98 29.54
C ALA A 85 19.14 -4.41 30.62
N ASN A 86 20.38 -3.91 30.56
CA ASN A 86 21.40 -4.07 31.59
C ASN A 86 22.33 -2.85 31.64
N PRO A 87 22.86 -2.48 32.82
CA PRO A 87 22.59 -3.07 34.14
C PRO A 87 21.20 -2.68 34.68
N THR A 88 20.73 -3.40 35.69
CA THR A 88 19.59 -2.96 36.52
C THR A 88 20.02 -1.90 37.53
N SER A 89 19.06 -1.19 38.12
CA SER A 89 19.34 -0.18 39.15
C SER A 89 20.10 -0.81 40.33
N GLY A 90 21.23 -0.20 40.69
CA GLY A 90 22.07 -0.68 41.78
C GLY A 90 23.52 -0.23 41.64
N MET A 91 24.39 -0.82 42.46
CA MET A 91 25.83 -0.60 42.39
C MET A 91 26.44 -1.52 41.35
N VAL A 92 27.34 -0.99 40.54
CA VAL A 92 28.09 -1.75 39.52
C VAL A 92 29.59 -1.56 39.73
N SER A 93 30.41 -2.57 39.37
CA SER A 93 31.87 -2.47 39.50
C SER A 93 32.59 -3.31 38.45
N GLY A 94 33.80 -2.88 38.07
CA GLY A 94 34.63 -3.60 37.11
C GLY A 94 34.14 -3.40 35.68
N ASN A 95 33.98 -4.50 34.95
CA ASN A 95 33.47 -4.49 33.59
C ASN A 95 31.96 -4.75 33.59
N VAL A 96 31.19 -3.77 33.14
CA VAL A 96 29.73 -3.79 33.09
C VAL A 96 29.30 -3.83 31.63
N ASN A 97 28.52 -4.83 31.26
CA ASN A 97 27.87 -4.84 29.95
C ASN A 97 26.62 -3.97 30.00
N VAL A 98 26.64 -2.84 29.29
CA VAL A 98 25.48 -1.98 29.09
C VAL A 98 24.77 -2.45 27.83
N SER A 99 23.57 -3.01 27.97
CA SER A 99 22.73 -3.39 26.83
C SER A 99 21.45 -2.58 26.80
N VAL A 100 21.09 -2.12 25.61
CA VAL A 100 19.86 -1.37 25.33
C VAL A 100 19.07 -2.08 24.23
N ASN A 101 17.75 -2.06 24.37
CA ASN A 101 16.82 -2.54 23.36
C ASN A 101 15.95 -1.38 22.89
N ALA A 102 15.59 -1.38 21.62
CA ALA A 102 14.66 -0.43 21.03
C ALA A 102 13.67 -1.14 20.10
N SER A 103 12.46 -0.59 20.04
CA SER A 103 11.37 -1.08 19.18
C SER A 103 10.53 0.06 18.67
N ASP A 104 9.96 -0.13 17.50
CA ASP A 104 9.05 0.79 16.83
C ASP A 104 8.00 -0.01 16.05
N ASN A 105 6.80 0.54 15.83
CA ASN A 105 5.74 -0.13 15.06
C ASN A 105 6.09 -0.27 13.57
N SER A 106 6.99 0.56 13.03
CA SER A 106 7.51 0.44 11.67
C SER A 106 8.72 -0.50 11.54
N GLY A 107 9.09 -1.16 12.65
CA GLY A 107 10.24 -2.06 12.72
C GLY A 107 11.54 -1.35 13.07
N SER A 108 12.66 -2.08 13.10
CA SER A 108 13.95 -1.54 13.58
C SER A 108 14.71 -0.72 12.54
N ALA A 109 14.23 -0.64 11.31
CA ALA A 109 14.87 0.11 10.24
C ALA A 109 14.77 1.62 10.55
N GLY A 110 15.92 2.31 10.61
CA GLY A 110 15.97 3.74 10.91
C GLY A 110 16.08 4.09 12.40
N ILE A 111 15.97 3.12 13.31
CA ILE A 111 16.27 3.35 14.73
C ILE A 111 17.77 3.55 14.90
N ASN A 112 18.15 4.70 15.48
CA ASN A 112 19.50 5.01 15.92
C ASN A 112 19.52 5.14 17.44
N MET A 113 20.45 4.44 18.09
CA MET A 113 20.62 4.45 19.54
C MET A 113 21.99 5.03 19.90
N SER A 114 22.04 5.72 21.03
CA SER A 114 23.25 6.25 21.64
C SER A 114 23.25 5.95 23.13
N VAL A 115 24.36 5.44 23.65
CA VAL A 115 24.58 5.17 25.08
C VAL A 115 25.51 6.23 25.64
N TYR A 116 25.06 6.92 26.68
CA TYR A 116 25.83 7.95 27.39
C TYR A 116 26.09 7.50 28.83
N ILE A 117 27.27 7.81 29.36
CA ILE A 117 27.59 7.71 30.79
C ILE A 117 27.96 9.11 31.26
N ASP A 118 27.23 9.62 32.25
CA ASP A 118 27.38 10.99 32.77
C ASP A 118 27.40 12.07 31.68
N GLY A 119 26.54 11.92 30.67
CA GLY A 119 26.43 12.83 29.53
C GLY A 119 27.48 12.63 28.43
N VAL A 120 28.44 11.71 28.61
CA VAL A 120 29.49 11.41 27.60
C VAL A 120 29.08 10.22 26.75
N LEU A 121 29.06 10.40 25.42
CA LEU A 121 28.77 9.33 24.46
C LEU A 121 29.82 8.22 24.56
N LYS A 122 29.37 6.98 24.75
CA LYS A 122 30.23 5.79 24.83
C LYS A 122 30.03 4.83 23.66
N ALA A 123 28.82 4.73 23.13
CA ALA A 123 28.52 3.90 21.97
C ALA A 123 27.32 4.46 21.20
N SER A 124 27.28 4.20 19.90
CA SER A 124 26.12 4.46 19.04
C SER A 124 25.97 3.33 18.04
N GLY A 125 24.74 3.07 17.58
CA GLY A 125 24.47 2.04 16.59
C GLY A 125 23.03 2.09 16.07
N ALA A 126 22.76 1.32 15.04
CA ALA A 126 21.43 1.21 14.44
C ALA A 126 20.80 -0.17 14.72
N GLY A 127 19.47 -0.22 14.68
CA GLY A 127 18.70 -1.46 14.84
C GLY A 127 17.99 -1.57 16.19
N SER A 128 17.63 -2.79 16.58
CA SER A 128 16.81 -3.07 17.77
C SER A 128 17.60 -3.30 19.05
N SER A 129 18.93 -3.44 18.98
CA SER A 129 19.78 -3.65 20.14
C SER A 129 21.15 -3.01 19.98
N LEU A 130 21.70 -2.49 21.07
CA LEU A 130 23.08 -2.00 21.14
C LEU A 130 23.70 -2.42 22.47
N SER A 131 24.97 -2.81 22.45
CA SER A 131 25.71 -3.21 23.65
C SER A 131 27.09 -2.55 23.71
N PHE A 132 27.51 -2.16 24.92
CA PHE A 132 28.79 -1.52 25.19
C PHE A 132 29.38 -2.04 26.51
N SER A 133 30.67 -2.38 26.50
CA SER A 133 31.39 -2.79 27.72
C SER A 133 32.00 -1.57 28.41
N TRP A 134 31.46 -1.20 29.56
CA TRP A 134 31.93 -0.10 30.40
C TRP A 134 32.90 -0.61 31.47
N ASN A 135 34.11 -0.06 31.54
CA ASN A 135 35.02 -0.28 32.66
C ASN A 135 34.89 0.83 33.70
N THR A 136 34.26 0.55 34.83
CA THR A 136 34.02 1.52 35.90
C THR A 136 35.30 1.98 36.60
N ARG A 137 36.44 1.33 36.35
CA ARG A 137 37.75 1.65 36.94
C ARG A 137 38.58 2.60 36.07
N LYS A 138 38.10 2.99 34.89
CA LYS A 138 38.78 3.84 33.92
C LYS A 138 37.95 5.08 33.51
N ALA A 139 37.07 5.53 34.40
CA ALA A 139 36.20 6.69 34.16
C ALA A 139 37.01 7.99 34.16
#